data_AF-A0A846E873-F1
#
_entry.id   AF-A0A846E873-F1
#
_cell.length_a   1.000
_cell.length_b   1.000
_cell.length_c   1.000
_cell.angle_alpha   90.00
_cell.angle_beta   90.00
_cell.angle_gamma   90.00
#
_symmetry.space_group_name_H-M   'P 1'
#
loop_
_entity.id
_entity.type
_entity.pdbx_description
1 polymer ?
#
loop_
_entity_poly.entity_id
_entity_poly.type
_entity_poly.pdbx_seq_one_letter_code
_entity_poly.pdbx_strand_id
1 'polypeptide(L)'
;TAMIPFIFLTAKAERNDWRQGMEKGADDYLTKPFTRSELLAAITMRLQRQETALQQFANERERSAALMEKCAELEQFIEAKDELLNNLSHELRQPLSNINLAIHMLREAPPGAQRDRYLEILQKEFAREIALLNQVSELQQFLTPESVKLLSQFKLLKSKTSNNSL
;
A
#
# COMPACT_ATOMS: atom_id res chain seq x y z
N THR A 1 -4.35 28.38 -9.46
CA THR A 1 -4.51 29.44 -10.47
C THR A 1 -4.19 28.84 -11.83
N ALA A 2 -5.11 28.88 -12.80
CA ALA A 2 -4.80 28.39 -14.14
C ALA A 2 -3.84 29.38 -14.82
N MET A 3 -2.67 28.92 -15.26
CA MET A 3 -1.70 29.75 -15.96
C MET A 3 -2.24 30.01 -17.37
N ILE A 4 -2.57 31.26 -17.70
CA ILE A 4 -3.03 31.64 -19.04
C ILE A 4 -1.79 31.85 -19.93
N PRO A 5 -1.66 31.15 -21.08
CA PRO A 5 -0.49 31.31 -21.94
C PRO A 5 -0.35 32.74 -22.44
N PHE A 6 0.87 33.28 -22.36
CA PHE A 6 1.16 34.66 -22.71
C PHE A 6 2.22 34.76 -23.82
N ILE A 7 1.87 35.42 -24.92
CA ILE A 7 2.74 35.65 -26.08
C ILE A 7 3.03 37.13 -26.20
N PHE A 8 4.30 37.51 -26.20
CA PHE A 8 4.70 38.89 -26.49
C PHE A 8 4.79 39.14 -27.99
N LEU A 9 4.24 40.27 -28.43
CA LEU A 9 4.38 40.77 -29.79
C LEU A 9 5.35 41.95 -29.81
N THR A 10 6.53 41.81 -30.41
CA THR A 10 7.61 42.81 -30.32
C THR A 10 8.08 43.31 -31.69
N ALA A 11 8.53 44.56 -31.77
CA ALA A 11 9.21 45.08 -32.97
C ALA A 11 10.74 44.91 -32.90
N LYS A 12 11.27 44.46 -31.76
CA LYS A 12 12.71 44.27 -31.55
C LYS A 12 13.10 42.81 -31.81
N ALA A 13 13.95 42.61 -32.81
CA ALA A 13 14.45 41.29 -33.21
C ALA A 13 15.78 40.90 -32.51
N GLU A 14 16.27 41.72 -31.57
CA GLU A 14 17.54 41.44 -30.89
C GLU A 14 17.42 40.30 -29.89
N ARG A 15 18.34 39.33 -29.99
CA ARG A 15 18.37 38.08 -29.22
C ARG A 15 18.42 38.29 -27.69
N ASN A 16 18.92 39.45 -27.23
CA ASN A 16 18.96 39.81 -25.81
C ASN A 16 17.58 40.16 -25.23
N ASP A 17 16.68 40.73 -26.03
CA ASP A 17 15.31 41.05 -25.60
C ASP A 17 14.46 39.79 -25.41
N TRP A 18 14.75 38.73 -26.19
CA TRP A 18 14.08 37.43 -26.09
C TRP A 18 14.35 36.76 -24.75
N ARG A 19 15.61 36.78 -24.30
CA ARG A 19 16.04 36.12 -23.06
C ARG A 19 15.44 36.79 -21.82
N GLN A 20 15.50 38.12 -21.74
CA GLN A 20 14.83 38.88 -20.68
C GLN A 20 13.33 38.67 -20.65
N GLY A 21 12.76 38.50 -21.84
CA GLY A 21 11.36 38.26 -21.99
C GLY A 21 10.88 36.88 -21.51
N MET A 22 11.62 35.81 -21.82
CA MET A 22 11.35 34.47 -21.28
C MET A 22 11.60 34.43 -19.77
N GLU A 23 12.62 35.14 -19.27
CA GLU A 23 12.88 35.29 -17.83
C GLU A 23 11.76 36.03 -17.08
N LYS A 24 10.99 36.88 -17.78
CA LYS A 24 9.80 37.57 -17.24
C LYS A 24 8.51 36.75 -17.30
N GLY A 25 8.59 35.48 -17.70
CA GLY A 25 7.46 34.54 -17.64
C GLY A 25 6.56 34.53 -18.88
N ALA A 26 7.03 35.02 -20.02
CA ALA A 26 6.33 34.83 -21.27
C ALA A 26 6.56 33.43 -21.82
N ASP A 27 5.49 32.81 -22.32
CA ASP A 27 5.58 31.52 -22.94
C ASP A 27 6.22 31.63 -24.33
N ASP A 28 5.90 32.69 -25.09
CA ASP A 28 6.37 32.87 -26.46
C ASP A 28 6.63 34.33 -26.86
N TYR A 29 7.33 34.48 -27.99
CA TYR A 29 7.63 35.75 -28.65
C TYR A 29 7.31 35.68 -30.14
N LEU A 30 6.64 36.70 -30.65
CA LEU A 30 6.41 36.88 -32.08
C LEU A 30 6.87 38.29 -32.51
N THR A 31 7.85 38.35 -33.39
CA THR A 31 8.40 39.61 -33.92
C THR A 31 7.53 40.18 -35.04
N LYS A 32 7.35 41.49 -35.07
CA LYS A 32 6.65 42.22 -36.13
C LYS A 32 7.60 42.58 -37.28
N PRO A 33 7.12 42.68 -38.53
CA PRO A 33 5.78 42.30 -38.97
C PRO A 33 5.61 40.77 -39.00
N PHE A 34 4.44 40.28 -38.58
CA PHE A 34 4.06 38.87 -38.68
C PHE A 34 2.77 38.74 -39.51
N THR A 35 2.60 37.56 -40.10
CA THR A 35 1.40 37.16 -40.81
C THR A 35 0.35 36.64 -39.83
N ARG A 36 -0.93 36.68 -40.26
CA ARG A 36 -2.02 36.07 -39.50
C ARG A 36 -1.78 34.59 -39.24
N SER A 37 -1.21 33.87 -40.21
CA SER A 37 -0.87 32.44 -40.08
C SER A 37 0.18 32.18 -39.00
N GLU A 38 1.22 33.01 -38.91
CA GLU A 38 2.27 32.86 -37.87
C GLU A 38 1.70 33.09 -36.47
N LEU A 39 0.86 34.12 -36.30
CA LEU A 39 0.21 34.38 -35.01
C LEU A 39 -0.73 33.23 -34.60
N LEU A 40 -1.56 32.74 -35.52
CA LEU A 40 -2.46 31.62 -35.25
C LEU A 40 -1.69 30.33 -34.93
N ALA A 41 -0.58 30.06 -35.61
CA ALA A 41 0.27 28.91 -35.32
C ALA A 41 0.88 28.99 -33.91
N ALA A 42 1.40 30.16 -33.51
CA ALA A 42 1.93 30.38 -32.17
C ALA A 42 0.87 30.18 -31.08
N ILE A 43 -0.33 30.76 -31.26
CA ILE A 43 -1.46 30.58 -30.32
C ILE A 43 -1.85 29.10 -30.22
N THR A 44 -2.01 28.43 -31.36
CA THR A 44 -2.45 27.02 -31.41
C THR A 44 -1.45 26.11 -30.69
N MET A 45 -0.15 26.32 -30.92
CA MET A 45 0.91 25.56 -30.26
C MET A 45 0.87 25.74 -28.74
N ARG A 46 0.62 26.97 -28.26
CA ARG A 46 0.57 27.27 -26.82
C ARG A 46 -0.63 26.65 -26.14
N LEU A 47 -1.81 26.76 -26.76
CA LEU A 47 -3.02 26.11 -26.26
C LEU A 47 -2.87 24.58 -26.24
N GLN A 48 -2.31 23.99 -27.29
CA GLN A 48 -2.09 22.53 -27.35
C GLN A 48 -1.09 22.04 -26.29
N ARG A 49 -0.03 22.82 -26.02
CA ARG A 49 0.92 22.50 -24.95
C ARG A 49 0.27 22.58 -23.58
N GLN A 50 -0.56 23.59 -23.34
CA GLN A 50 -1.31 23.74 -22.09
C GLN A 50 -2.28 22.57 -21.89
N GLU A 51 -3.04 22.22 -22.93
CA GLU A 51 -3.98 21.10 -22.91
C GLU A 51 -3.28 19.77 -22.57
N THR A 52 -2.17 19.47 -23.26
CA THR A 52 -1.37 18.27 -22.98
C THR A 52 -0.86 18.25 -21.55
N ALA A 53 -0.38 19.38 -21.02
CA ALA A 53 0.10 19.47 -19.64
C ALA A 53 -1.03 19.22 -18.63
N LEU A 54 -2.22 19.81 -18.84
CA LEU A 54 -3.38 19.59 -17.98
C LEU A 54 -3.82 18.12 -17.99
N GLN A 55 -3.83 17.47 -19.15
CA GLN A 55 -4.13 16.04 -19.27
C GLN A 55 -3.11 15.18 -18.53
N GLN A 56 -1.81 15.48 -18.66
CA GLN A 56 -0.76 14.79 -17.92
C GLN A 56 -0.93 14.94 -16.40
N PHE A 57 -1.19 16.16 -15.91
CA PHE A 57 -1.44 16.40 -14.49
C PHE A 57 -2.69 15.66 -14.00
N ALA A 58 -3.76 15.60 -14.80
CA ALA A 58 -4.96 14.83 -14.45
C ALA A 58 -4.67 13.33 -14.34
N ASN A 59 -3.98 12.77 -15.34
CA ASN A 59 -3.60 11.35 -15.37
C ASN A 59 -2.64 10.98 -14.22
N GLU A 60 -1.67 11.85 -13.91
CA GLU A 60 -0.75 11.65 -12.80
C GLU A 60 -1.47 11.69 -11.46
N ARG A 61 -2.43 12.61 -11.28
CA ARG A 61 -3.27 12.66 -10.07
C ARG A 61 -4.11 11.40 -9.91
N GLU A 62 -4.73 10.92 -10.97
CA GLU A 62 -5.52 9.69 -10.94
C GLU A 62 -4.65 8.48 -10.61
N ARG A 63 -3.48 8.36 -11.24
CA ARG A 63 -2.50 7.31 -10.95
C ARG A 63 -1.99 7.37 -9.51
N SER A 64 -1.70 8.57 -9.00
CA SER A 64 -1.28 8.77 -7.61
C SER A 64 -2.37 8.37 -6.62
N ALA A 65 -3.63 8.69 -6.92
CA ALA A 65 -4.76 8.29 -6.08
C ALA A 65 -4.93 6.76 -6.06
N ALA A 66 -4.86 6.11 -7.23
CA ALA A 66 -4.93 4.65 -7.33
C ALA A 66 -3.76 3.94 -6.61
N LEU A 67 -2.55 4.51 -6.67
CA LEU A 67 -1.40 3.99 -5.93
C LEU A 67 -1.57 4.15 -4.43
N MET A 68 -2.07 5.30 -3.95
CA MET A 68 -2.36 5.51 -2.53
C MET A 68 -3.41 4.53 -2.02
N GLU A 69 -4.47 4.28 -2.79
CA GLU A 69 -5.49 3.27 -2.44
C GLU A 69 -4.87 1.87 -2.35
N LYS A 70 -4.00 1.50 -3.30
CA LYS A 70 -3.33 0.20 -3.29
C LYS A 70 -2.35 0.05 -2.12
N CYS A 71 -1.63 1.10 -1.76
CA CYS A 71 -0.74 1.09 -0.60
C CYS A 71 -1.54 0.88 0.69
N ALA A 72 -2.65 1.60 0.87
CA ALA A 72 -3.51 1.42 2.03
C ALA A 72 -4.09 -0.01 2.12
N GLU A 73 -4.46 -0.60 0.99
CA GLU A 73 -4.91 -2.00 0.93
C GLU A 73 -3.79 -2.99 1.34
N LEU A 74 -2.57 -2.78 0.86
CA LEU A 74 -1.42 -3.63 1.20
C LEU A 74 -1.01 -3.49 2.67
N GLU A 75 -1.09 -2.29 3.23
CA GLU A 75 -0.82 -2.04 4.66
C GLU A 75 -1.80 -2.80 5.55
N GLN A 76 -3.11 -2.76 5.23
CA GLN A 76 -4.12 -3.55 5.94
C GLN A 76 -3.87 -5.05 5.82
N PHE A 77 -3.44 -5.51 4.64
CA PHE A 77 -3.11 -6.92 4.43
C PHE A 77 -1.91 -7.36 5.29
N ILE A 78 -0.86 -6.55 5.34
CA ILE A 78 0.32 -6.82 6.18
C ILE A 78 -0.08 -6.88 7.66
N GLU A 79 -0.87 -5.92 8.13
CA GLU A 79 -1.32 -5.87 9.53
C GLU A 79 -2.16 -7.10 9.90
N ALA A 80 -3.12 -7.48 9.05
CA ALA A 80 -3.94 -8.67 9.28
C ALA A 80 -3.09 -9.95 9.30
N LYS A 81 -2.09 -10.04 8.42
CA LYS A 81 -1.16 -11.18 8.39
C LYS A 81 -0.32 -11.24 9.66
N ASP A 82 0.18 -10.11 10.14
CA ASP A 82 1.00 -10.04 11.35
C ASP A 82 0.19 -10.38 12.61
N GLU A 83 -1.07 -9.93 12.71
CA GLU A 83 -1.97 -10.32 13.79
C GLU A 83 -2.18 -11.84 13.81
N LEU A 84 -2.45 -12.44 12.66
CA LEU A 84 -2.67 -13.88 12.55
C LEU A 84 -1.42 -14.68 12.93
N LEU A 85 -0.25 -14.28 12.42
CA LEU A 85 1.01 -14.95 12.75
C LEU A 85 1.33 -14.88 14.24
N ASN A 86 1.02 -13.75 14.89
CA ASN A 86 1.19 -13.59 16.33
C ASN A 86 0.25 -14.49 17.13
N ASN A 87 -1.04 -14.53 16.76
CA ASN A 87 -2.03 -15.40 17.40
C ASN A 87 -1.63 -16.88 17.27
N LEU A 88 -1.25 -17.29 16.07
CA LEU A 88 -0.77 -18.64 15.81
C LEU A 88 0.47 -18.99 16.64
N SER A 89 1.46 -18.09 16.69
CA SER A 89 2.67 -18.31 17.48
C SER A 89 2.37 -18.50 18.96
N HIS A 90 1.35 -17.82 19.48
CA HIS A 90 0.88 -18.01 20.85
C HIS A 90 0.19 -19.37 21.02
N GLU A 91 -0.73 -19.71 20.11
CA GLU A 91 -1.48 -20.96 20.14
C GLU A 91 -0.59 -22.20 19.96
N LEU A 92 0.53 -22.10 19.23
CA LEU A 92 1.52 -23.18 19.13
C LEU A 92 2.40 -23.29 20.39
N ARG A 93 2.72 -22.17 21.05
CA ARG A 93 3.58 -22.18 22.24
C ARG A 93 2.92 -22.90 23.43
N GLN A 94 1.60 -22.76 23.59
CA GLN A 94 0.86 -23.34 24.69
C GLN A 94 0.88 -24.88 24.74
N PRO A 95 0.56 -25.62 23.66
CA PRO A 95 0.66 -27.08 23.63
C PRO A 95 2.13 -27.53 23.78
N LEU A 96 3.11 -26.83 23.18
CA LEU A 96 4.53 -27.13 23.39
C LEU A 96 4.96 -27.02 24.85
N SER A 97 4.48 -26.01 25.58
CA SER A 97 4.69 -25.89 27.03
C SER A 97 4.04 -27.04 27.80
N ASN A 98 2.83 -27.46 27.42
CA ASN A 98 2.14 -28.60 28.04
C ASN A 98 2.86 -29.93 27.76
N ILE A 99 3.38 -30.12 26.54
CA ILE A 99 4.19 -31.28 26.14
C ILE A 99 5.46 -31.33 26.99
N ASN A 100 6.20 -30.22 27.10
CA ASN A 100 7.40 -30.15 27.93
C ASN A 100 7.11 -30.47 29.41
N LEU A 101 6.00 -29.93 29.95
CA LEU A 101 5.59 -30.23 31.32
C LEU A 101 5.25 -31.72 31.48
N ALA A 102 4.49 -32.32 30.56
CA ALA A 102 4.13 -33.73 30.61
C ALA A 102 5.36 -34.65 30.49
N ILE A 103 6.34 -34.30 29.64
CA ILE A 103 7.63 -35.01 29.54
C ILE A 103 8.40 -34.91 30.86
N HIS A 104 8.44 -33.75 31.50
CA HIS A 104 9.10 -33.58 32.79
C HIS A 104 8.43 -34.43 33.89
N MET A 105 7.10 -34.37 33.98
CA MET A 105 6.31 -35.18 34.92
C MET A 105 6.49 -36.70 34.68
N LEU A 106 6.62 -37.13 33.42
CA LEU A 106 6.92 -38.52 33.06
C LEU A 106 8.31 -38.99 33.50
N ARG A 107 9.29 -38.09 33.52
CA ARG A 107 10.65 -38.42 33.97
C ARG A 107 10.72 -38.60 35.48
N GLU A 108 9.89 -37.91 36.24
CA GLU A 108 9.86 -37.99 37.71
C GLU A 108 8.82 -38.99 38.25
N ALA A 109 7.89 -39.45 37.42
CA ALA A 109 6.82 -40.34 37.85
C ALA A 109 7.29 -41.80 38.06
N PRO A 110 6.86 -42.46 39.15
CA PRO A 110 7.08 -43.90 39.34
C PRO A 110 6.31 -44.73 38.30
N PRO A 111 6.77 -45.95 37.97
CA PRO A 111 6.10 -46.83 36.99
C PRO A 111 4.67 -47.18 37.45
N GLY A 112 3.68 -47.08 36.55
CA GLY A 112 2.27 -47.44 36.81
C GLY A 112 1.27 -46.53 36.08
N ALA A 113 0.00 -46.56 36.51
CA ALA A 113 -1.12 -45.86 35.87
C ALA A 113 -0.93 -44.33 35.70
N GLN A 114 -0.07 -43.71 36.52
CA GLN A 114 0.28 -42.29 36.40
C GLN A 114 1.04 -41.99 35.10
N ARG A 115 1.92 -42.92 34.68
CA ARG A 115 2.76 -42.80 33.50
C ARG A 115 1.93 -42.90 32.22
N ASP A 116 0.99 -43.84 32.18
CA ASP A 116 0.06 -44.01 31.06
C ASP A 116 -0.81 -42.76 30.84
N ARG A 117 -1.27 -42.14 31.95
CA ARG A 117 -2.05 -40.89 31.89
C ARG A 117 -1.28 -39.72 31.29
N TYR A 118 0.01 -39.59 31.59
CA TYR A 118 0.83 -38.51 30.99
C TYR A 118 1.16 -38.78 29.52
N LEU A 119 1.34 -40.04 29.12
CA LEU A 119 1.48 -40.42 27.71
C LEU A 119 0.21 -40.09 26.91
N GLU A 120 -0.97 -40.30 27.51
CA GLU A 120 -2.26 -39.98 26.89
C GLU A 120 -2.45 -38.46 26.71
N ILE A 121 -2.01 -37.64 27.68
CA ILE A 121 -1.97 -36.18 27.56
C ILE A 121 -1.05 -35.76 26.41
N LEU A 122 0.16 -36.33 26.33
CA LEU A 122 1.11 -36.05 25.24
C LEU A 122 0.54 -36.37 23.86
N GLN A 123 -0.11 -37.52 23.70
CA GLN A 123 -0.73 -37.90 22.43
C GLN A 123 -1.85 -36.93 22.03
N LYS A 124 -2.66 -36.45 22.99
CA LYS A 124 -3.68 -35.43 22.74
C LYS A 124 -3.08 -34.09 22.32
N GLU A 125 -2.00 -33.65 22.95
CA GLU A 125 -1.33 -32.39 22.56
C GLU A 125 -0.67 -32.50 21.18
N PHE A 126 -0.02 -33.62 20.85
CA PHE A 126 0.51 -33.87 19.51
C PHE A 126 -0.58 -33.82 18.43
N ALA A 127 -1.73 -34.44 18.69
CA ALA A 127 -2.87 -34.42 17.77
C ALA A 127 -3.42 -33.00 17.56
N ARG A 128 -3.48 -32.20 18.63
CA ARG A 128 -3.85 -30.78 18.54
C ARG A 128 -2.85 -29.98 17.70
N GLU A 129 -1.56 -30.20 17.90
CA GLU A 129 -0.51 -29.46 17.20
C GLU A 129 -0.49 -29.75 15.69
N ILE A 130 -0.70 -31.01 15.30
CA ILE A 130 -0.87 -31.40 13.89
C ILE A 130 -2.12 -30.72 13.29
N ALA A 131 -3.24 -30.68 14.03
CA ALA A 131 -4.45 -30.02 13.56
C ALA A 131 -4.25 -28.51 13.36
N LEU A 132 -3.55 -27.84 14.29
CA LEU A 132 -3.19 -26.43 14.16
C LEU A 132 -2.29 -26.19 12.95
N LEU A 133 -1.24 -27.00 12.75
CA LEU A 133 -0.35 -26.89 11.58
C LEU A 133 -1.10 -27.03 10.25
N ASN A 134 -2.08 -27.94 10.17
CA ASN A 134 -2.90 -28.09 8.97
C ASN A 134 -3.79 -26.86 8.72
N GLN A 135 -4.40 -26.30 9.77
CA GLN A 135 -5.20 -25.08 9.66
C GLN A 135 -4.38 -23.87 9.17
N VAL A 136 -3.12 -23.76 9.56
CA VAL A 136 -2.22 -22.70 9.07
C VAL A 136 -1.97 -22.83 7.58
N SER A 137 -1.72 -24.05 7.11
CA SER A 137 -1.48 -24.33 5.70
C SER A 137 -2.70 -23.98 4.84
N GLU A 138 -3.91 -24.28 5.34
CA GLU A 138 -5.16 -23.88 4.70
C GLU A 138 -5.36 -22.36 4.75
N LEU A 139 -5.17 -21.72 5.92
CA LEU A 139 -5.29 -20.27 6.08
C LEU A 139 -4.35 -19.50 5.16
N GLN A 140 -3.12 -19.97 4.93
CA GLN A 140 -2.19 -19.36 3.99
C GLN A 140 -2.72 -19.32 2.55
N GLN A 141 -3.57 -20.28 2.16
CA GLN A 141 -4.20 -20.28 0.84
C GLN A 141 -5.38 -19.31 0.75
N PHE A 142 -6.03 -19.02 1.88
CA PHE A 142 -7.18 -18.13 1.95
C PHE A 142 -6.83 -16.67 2.26
N LEU A 143 -5.67 -16.38 2.84
CA LEU A 143 -5.19 -15.02 3.12
C LEU A 143 -4.61 -14.35 1.86
N THR A 144 -5.48 -14.03 0.92
CA THR A 144 -5.16 -13.15 -0.22
C THR A 144 -5.53 -11.70 0.08
N PRO A 145 -4.96 -10.70 -0.61
CA PRO A 145 -5.37 -9.29 -0.45
C PRO A 145 -6.88 -9.08 -0.57
N GLU A 146 -7.54 -9.80 -1.48
CA GLU A 146 -8.98 -9.72 -1.72
C GLU A 146 -9.81 -10.24 -0.53
N SER A 147 -9.36 -11.33 0.10
CA SER A 147 -10.04 -11.91 1.26
C SER A 147 -10.01 -10.98 2.48
N VAL A 148 -8.88 -10.31 2.72
CA VAL A 148 -8.72 -9.35 3.82
C VAL A 148 -9.62 -8.13 3.61
N LYS A 149 -9.74 -7.66 2.35
CA LYS A 149 -10.65 -6.57 1.99
C LYS A 149 -12.12 -6.93 2.27
N LEU A 150 -12.54 -8.17 1.97
CA LEU A 150 -13.88 -8.64 2.31
C LEU A 150 -14.09 -8.71 3.83
N LEU A 151 -13.13 -9.27 4.56
CA LEU A 151 -13.22 -9.40 6.01
C LEU A 151 -13.25 -8.03 6.72
N SER A 152 -12.55 -7.02 6.21
CA SER A 152 -12.61 -5.66 6.73
C SER A 152 -13.93 -4.96 6.38
N GLN A 153 -14.48 -5.15 5.17
CA GLN A 153 -15.80 -4.64 4.79
C GLN A 153 -16.91 -5.15 5.72
N PHE A 154 -16.82 -6.42 6.15
CA PHE A 154 -17.78 -7.01 7.08
C PHE A 154 -17.43 -6.78 8.57
N LYS A 155 -16.41 -5.96 8.89
CA LYS A 155 -15.93 -5.67 10.26
C LYS A 155 -15.58 -6.93 11.07
N LEU A 156 -15.18 -7.99 10.39
CA LEU A 156 -14.81 -9.26 11.02
C LEU A 156 -13.35 -9.27 11.50
N LEU A 157 -12.54 -8.32 11.02
CA LEU A 157 -11.23 -8.00 11.57
C LEU A 157 -11.36 -6.83 12.55
N LYS A 158 -10.83 -7.00 13.77
CA LYS A 158 -10.81 -5.93 14.76
C LYS A 158 -9.79 -4.87 14.33
N SER A 159 -10.24 -3.79 13.70
CA SER A 159 -9.39 -2.61 13.56
C SER A 159 -9.03 -2.14 14.96
N LYS A 160 -7.75 -2.12 15.32
CA LYS A 160 -7.30 -1.28 16.43
C LYS A 160 -7.63 0.15 16.03
N THR A 161 -8.73 0.67 16.57
CA THR A 161 -8.97 2.10 16.64
C THR A 161 -7.70 2.72 17.23
N SER A 162 -6.99 3.48 16.40
CA SER A 162 -5.83 4.25 16.80
C SER A 162 -6.24 5.12 17.98
N ASN A 163 -5.77 4.73 19.16
CA ASN A 163 -5.85 5.56 20.35
C ASN A 163 -4.69 6.55 20.21
N ASN A 164 -4.91 7.63 19.46
CA ASN A 164 -4.04 8.80 19.52
C ASN A 164 -4.77 9.86 20.34
N SER A 165 -4.45 9.89 21.63
CA SER A 165 -4.80 10.96 22.56
C SER A 165 -3.63 11.11 23.52
N LEU A 166 -2.70 11.99 23.13
CA LEU A 166 -2.07 13.08 23.90
C LEU A 166 -0.75 13.49 23.24
#